data_AF-A0A7L0S0Y0-F1
#
_entry.id   AF-A0A7L0S0Y0-F1
#
_cell.length_a   1.000
_cell.length_b   1.000
_cell.length_c   1.000
_cell.angle_alpha   90.00
_cell.angle_beta   90.00
_cell.angle_gamma   90.00
#
_symmetry.space_group_name_H-M   'P 1'
#
loop_
_entity.id
_entity.type
_entity.pdbx_description
1 polymer ?
#
loop_
_entity_poly.entity_id
_entity_poly.type
_entity_poly.pdbx_seq_one_letter_code
_entity_poly.pdbx_strand_id
1 'polypeptide(L)'
;MLAYLPRPPTDTSRYGTFPQKPELPAAPGAVAEDGWQQASAGAARRGGLMPNYLSPPRRRGGFISGELSPPSRHGSVAAQHRLSDLSRCPPATPQELSTHWYPLQAPSVPNIPGSARSKSLTRSPATTLPAPEGLPSRCRKLLEEDGPTVQASKRQRQRYVTKVGKCQVNLGNIQEKKRFLSDIFTTIVDLKYRWFLFVFMMCYIVTWVVFGTIYFFDAWVRGDIRHRGDPEWRACIENVDDFISALLFSVESQRTIGYGSRMVTANCVEGVILLMAQSIVGSMIDALMVGCMFVKISRPKKRAQTLIFSKNCVISRRDEKLCLMFRVGDLRESHMVDAKIRAKLIKSRQTAEGEFIPLEQSELNLGYDTGEDRLFLVEPQIICHVINRRSPFWDLSAESLRREQFEIIIILEGIVEATGDRCLTAGMTCQARTSYTEDEILWGYRFEPCMSLEKGAFQVDYSRFEMTFEVQTPAASAKELHELRELEQQERSVLSLYWDHFPQPCAV
;
A
#
# COMPACT_ATOMS: atom_id res chain seq x y z
N MET A 1 42.62 26.37 -26.51
CA MET A 1 42.88 27.13 -25.27
C MET A 1 41.74 26.79 -24.31
N LEU A 2 42.06 26.14 -23.18
CA LEU A 2 42.13 26.75 -21.83
C LEU A 2 40.72 27.09 -21.27
N ALA A 3 40.30 26.59 -20.10
CA ALA A 3 41.01 25.74 -19.14
C ALA A 3 40.11 24.66 -18.49
N TYR A 4 40.74 23.52 -18.21
CA TYR A 4 40.24 22.47 -17.31
C TYR A 4 40.32 22.98 -15.86
N LEU A 5 39.31 22.72 -15.03
CA LEU A 5 39.43 22.82 -13.57
C LEU A 5 39.42 21.40 -12.97
N PRO A 6 40.40 21.04 -12.12
CA PRO A 6 40.48 19.70 -11.53
C PRO A 6 39.46 19.51 -10.41
N ARG A 7 39.01 18.26 -10.21
CA ARG A 7 38.31 17.85 -8.99
C ARG A 7 39.31 17.78 -7.82
N PRO A 8 38.92 18.13 -6.59
CA PRO A 8 39.76 17.89 -5.42
C PRO A 8 39.93 16.37 -5.17
N PRO A 9 41.11 15.92 -4.67
CA PRO A 9 41.34 14.53 -4.34
C PRO A 9 40.59 14.11 -3.07
N THR A 10 40.13 12.86 -3.05
CA THR A 10 39.64 12.18 -1.83
C THR A 10 40.83 11.64 -1.04
N ASP A 11 41.31 12.39 -0.05
CA ASP A 11 42.44 11.95 0.79
C ASP A 11 41.93 11.23 2.05
N THR A 12 42.06 9.91 2.07
CA THR A 12 41.66 9.04 3.18
C THR A 12 42.84 8.31 3.80
N SER A 13 43.83 9.03 4.33
CA SER A 13 44.52 8.58 5.56
C SER A 13 45.38 9.66 6.22
N ARG A 14 45.18 9.87 7.53
CA ARG A 14 46.28 9.94 8.52
C ARG A 14 45.72 9.94 9.94
N TYR A 15 46.19 8.98 10.74
CA TYR A 15 46.08 9.04 12.20
C TYR A 15 46.96 10.18 12.72
N GLY A 16 46.50 10.89 13.76
CA GLY A 16 47.28 11.88 14.49
C GLY A 16 47.35 11.56 15.97
N THR A 17 48.54 11.22 16.47
CA THR A 17 48.79 10.99 17.90
C THR A 17 50.15 11.52 18.32
N PHE A 18 50.13 12.63 19.07
CA PHE A 18 51.14 13.13 20.02
C PHE A 18 52.58 13.44 19.58
N PRO A 19 53.18 14.42 20.27
CA PRO A 19 54.54 14.33 20.78
C PRO A 19 54.57 14.14 22.32
N GLN A 20 55.42 13.22 22.78
CA GLN A 20 55.96 13.13 24.15
C GLN A 20 57.23 14.04 24.24
N LYS A 21 57.98 14.25 25.33
CA LYS A 21 58.13 13.77 26.74
C LYS A 21 58.88 14.91 27.52
N PRO A 22 59.59 14.78 28.69
CA PRO A 22 59.86 13.67 29.62
C PRO A 22 58.98 13.76 30.90
N GLU A 23 59.08 13.00 32.00
CA GLU A 23 60.18 12.22 32.63
C GLU A 23 59.71 10.86 33.23
N LEU A 24 60.64 10.17 33.92
CA LEU A 24 60.56 8.94 34.73
C LEU A 24 61.74 8.98 35.75
N PRO A 25 61.79 8.18 36.84
CA PRO A 25 60.92 7.04 37.20
C PRO A 25 60.46 6.97 38.69
N ALA A 26 59.78 5.85 39.01
CA ALA A 26 59.76 5.15 40.31
C ALA A 26 58.81 5.63 41.44
N ALA A 27 58.51 4.65 42.31
CA ALA A 27 57.62 4.65 43.49
C ALA A 27 58.40 3.95 44.65
N PRO A 28 57.82 3.54 45.80
CA PRO A 28 56.48 3.74 46.36
C PRO A 28 56.50 4.30 47.82
N GLY A 29 55.33 4.49 48.45
CA GLY A 29 55.24 4.82 49.87
C GLY A 29 53.81 4.92 50.43
N ALA A 30 53.65 4.68 51.73
CA ALA A 30 52.44 4.91 52.51
C ALA A 30 52.71 5.99 53.60
N VAL A 31 51.79 6.15 54.57
CA VAL A 31 51.89 7.06 55.74
C VAL A 31 51.65 8.55 55.38
N ALA A 32 51.03 9.41 56.20
CA ALA A 32 49.91 9.33 57.16
C ALA A 32 49.57 10.78 57.62
N GLU A 33 48.42 10.98 58.30
CA GLU A 33 48.19 12.02 59.35
C GLU A 33 48.37 13.53 59.01
N ASP A 34 47.82 14.50 59.77
CA ASP A 34 46.51 14.55 60.44
C ASP A 34 46.10 16.03 60.73
N GLY A 35 44.81 16.27 60.99
CA GLY A 35 44.27 17.53 61.53
C GLY A 35 44.34 18.76 60.60
N TRP A 36 43.67 19.88 60.87
CA TRP A 36 42.72 20.25 61.94
C TRP A 36 41.50 20.93 61.23
N GLN A 37 40.30 21.19 61.79
CA GLN A 37 39.87 21.32 63.19
C GLN A 37 38.32 21.24 63.31
N GLN A 38 37.80 20.77 64.45
CA GLN A 38 36.43 20.91 65.04
C GLN A 38 35.16 20.96 64.12
N ALA A 39 34.12 20.11 64.26
CA ALA A 39 33.29 19.74 65.44
C ALA A 39 32.38 20.89 65.96
N SER A 40 31.09 20.70 66.32
CA SER A 40 30.25 19.48 66.35
C SER A 40 28.74 19.78 66.57
N ALA A 41 27.90 18.79 66.25
CA ALA A 41 26.59 18.45 66.88
C ALA A 41 25.39 19.44 66.86
N GLY A 42 24.18 18.86 66.87
CA GLY A 42 22.91 19.56 67.14
C GLY A 42 21.78 19.20 66.18
N ALA A 43 20.72 18.54 66.64
CA ALA A 43 19.59 18.11 65.80
C ALA A 43 18.24 18.64 66.31
N ALA A 44 17.37 19.14 65.41
CA ALA A 44 15.91 19.16 65.63
C ALA A 44 15.05 19.47 64.36
N ARG A 45 14.09 18.56 64.09
CA ARG A 45 12.69 18.78 63.65
C ARG A 45 12.31 19.70 62.45
N ARG A 46 11.83 19.02 61.40
CA ARG A 46 10.52 19.17 60.69
C ARG A 46 10.09 20.52 60.06
N GLY A 47 9.75 20.44 58.76
CA GLY A 47 8.99 21.41 57.97
C GLY A 47 9.82 22.00 56.82
N GLY A 48 9.30 22.24 55.61
CA GLY A 48 7.99 21.86 55.07
C GLY A 48 7.72 22.52 53.69
N LEU A 49 7.12 21.76 52.76
CA LEU A 49 6.59 22.16 51.44
C LEU A 49 7.55 22.72 50.36
N MET A 50 7.33 22.22 49.13
CA MET A 50 7.74 22.82 47.85
C MET A 50 6.48 23.35 47.12
N PRO A 51 6.58 24.40 46.29
CA PRO A 51 5.44 24.91 45.52
C PRO A 51 5.34 24.31 44.09
N ASN A 52 4.09 24.03 43.68
CA ASN A 52 3.41 24.13 42.38
C ASN A 52 4.24 24.38 41.09
N TYR A 53 3.82 23.92 39.89
CA TYR A 53 2.46 23.64 39.40
C TYR A 53 2.39 22.35 38.54
N LEU A 54 1.27 21.76 38.11
CA LEU A 54 -0.18 21.69 38.42
C LEU A 54 -0.89 21.41 37.07
N SER A 55 -1.61 20.29 36.94
CA SER A 55 -2.48 19.98 35.79
C SER A 55 -3.68 19.16 36.26
N PRO A 56 -4.94 19.58 36.02
CA PRO A 56 -6.12 18.89 36.55
C PRO A 56 -6.86 18.02 35.51
N PRO A 57 -7.17 16.74 35.83
CA PRO A 57 -8.10 15.91 35.05
C PRO A 57 -9.51 15.82 35.68
N ARG A 58 -10.48 15.38 34.87
CA ARG A 58 -11.91 15.15 35.19
C ARG A 58 -12.18 14.36 36.49
N ARG A 59 -13.32 14.61 37.13
CA ARG A 59 -14.09 13.59 37.90
C ARG A 59 -15.60 13.66 37.63
N ARG A 60 -16.28 12.54 37.96
CA ARG A 60 -17.74 12.36 37.91
C ARG A 60 -18.43 12.94 39.15
N GLY A 61 -19.71 13.30 39.01
CA GLY A 61 -20.65 13.52 40.11
C GLY A 61 -21.92 14.23 39.60
N GLY A 62 -23.08 13.93 40.17
CA GLY A 62 -24.34 14.62 39.88
C GLY A 62 -25.48 14.02 40.71
N PHE A 63 -26.64 14.71 40.77
CA PHE A 63 -28.00 14.20 41.07
C PHE A 63 -29.03 15.37 41.00
N ILE A 64 -30.26 15.09 40.55
CA ILE A 64 -31.61 15.53 41.01
C ILE A 64 -31.73 16.89 41.78
N SER A 65 -32.70 17.81 41.58
CA SER A 65 -34.05 17.87 40.94
C SER A 65 -34.30 19.31 40.36
N GLY A 66 -35.43 19.72 39.76
CA GLY A 66 -36.75 19.11 39.44
C GLY A 66 -37.77 20.19 39.00
N GLU A 67 -39.02 19.79 38.66
CA GLU A 67 -40.23 20.64 38.42
C GLU A 67 -40.20 21.62 37.21
N LEU A 68 -41.31 22.06 36.56
CA LEU A 68 -42.76 21.78 36.67
C LEU A 68 -43.46 21.93 35.28
N SER A 69 -44.70 21.43 35.13
CA SER A 69 -45.68 21.64 34.03
C SER A 69 -47.12 21.45 34.59
N PRO A 70 -48.26 21.59 33.86
CA PRO A 70 -48.60 22.12 32.52
C PRO A 70 -49.74 23.20 32.67
N PRO A 71 -50.92 23.26 31.95
CA PRO A 71 -51.39 22.91 30.58
C PRO A 71 -52.07 24.16 29.88
N SER A 72 -53.20 24.24 29.13
CA SER A 72 -54.20 23.34 28.49
C SER A 72 -55.10 24.06 27.44
N ARG A 73 -55.36 23.44 26.26
CA ARG A 73 -56.65 23.39 25.47
C ARG A 73 -57.27 24.72 24.94
N HIS A 74 -58.21 24.84 23.96
CA HIS A 74 -59.02 24.03 22.99
C HIS A 74 -59.24 24.91 21.70
N GLY A 75 -59.85 24.55 20.54
CA GLY A 75 -60.35 23.27 19.97
C GLY A 75 -61.58 23.41 19.03
N SER A 76 -61.55 22.82 17.81
CA SER A 76 -62.67 22.67 16.81
C SER A 76 -63.01 23.93 15.94
N VAL A 77 -63.69 23.94 14.75
CA VAL A 77 -64.63 23.01 14.03
C VAL A 77 -64.56 23.14 12.47
N ALA A 78 -64.58 22.00 11.70
CA ALA A 78 -65.02 21.76 10.28
C ALA A 78 -64.49 22.63 9.07
N ALA A 79 -64.70 22.35 7.75
CA ALA A 79 -65.55 21.35 7.04
C ALA A 79 -65.11 20.94 5.58
N GLN A 80 -65.35 19.66 5.23
CA GLN A 80 -65.86 19.08 3.94
C GLN A 80 -65.08 19.00 2.57
N HIS A 81 -65.52 18.00 1.77
CA HIS A 81 -65.15 17.54 0.39
C HIS A 81 -63.77 16.81 0.22
N ARG A 82 -63.67 15.53 -0.18
CA ARG A 82 -64.03 14.80 -1.45
C ARG A 82 -63.18 15.25 -2.66
N LEU A 83 -62.60 14.38 -3.51
CA LEU A 83 -62.90 12.96 -3.83
C LEU A 83 -61.64 12.16 -4.29
N SER A 84 -61.83 10.88 -4.62
CA SER A 84 -60.87 9.77 -4.75
C SER A 84 -60.04 9.65 -6.05
N ASP A 85 -58.75 9.27 -5.91
CA ASP A 85 -58.09 8.04 -6.45
C ASP A 85 -57.85 7.81 -8.00
N LEU A 86 -56.99 6.82 -8.30
CA LEU A 86 -56.72 6.08 -9.56
C LEU A 86 -55.83 6.67 -10.69
N SER A 87 -54.53 6.35 -10.60
CA SER A 87 -53.64 5.73 -11.62
C SER A 87 -53.91 5.86 -13.15
N ARG A 88 -52.87 6.25 -13.91
CA ARG A 88 -52.37 5.51 -15.12
C ARG A 88 -51.01 5.98 -15.68
N CYS A 89 -50.44 5.17 -16.58
CA CYS A 89 -49.14 5.34 -17.25
C CYS A 89 -49.18 6.32 -18.46
N PRO A 90 -48.03 6.82 -18.95
CA PRO A 90 -47.96 7.80 -20.05
C PRO A 90 -48.12 7.19 -21.46
N PRO A 91 -48.50 7.99 -22.48
CA PRO A 91 -48.50 7.61 -23.89
C PRO A 91 -47.11 7.74 -24.55
N ALA A 92 -47.00 7.27 -25.79
CA ALA A 92 -45.75 7.17 -26.55
C ALA A 92 -45.60 8.22 -27.69
N THR A 93 -44.51 8.05 -28.44
CA THR A 93 -43.99 8.76 -29.62
C THR A 93 -44.99 9.24 -30.69
N PRO A 94 -44.52 10.15 -31.57
CA PRO A 94 -44.53 9.77 -33.00
C PRO A 94 -43.20 9.98 -33.76
N GLN A 95 -42.89 8.96 -34.58
CA GLN A 95 -42.15 8.93 -35.86
C GLN A 95 -40.86 9.75 -36.13
N GLU A 96 -39.86 9.02 -36.63
CA GLU A 96 -38.69 9.54 -37.35
C GLU A 96 -39.03 10.04 -38.77
N LEU A 97 -38.16 10.86 -39.35
CA LEU A 97 -38.03 11.02 -40.81
C LEU A 97 -36.56 10.80 -41.22
N SER A 98 -36.34 10.09 -42.31
CA SER A 98 -35.04 9.49 -42.67
C SER A 98 -34.08 10.41 -43.44
N THR A 99 -32.79 10.37 -43.12
CA THR A 99 -31.69 10.57 -44.09
C THR A 99 -30.52 9.62 -43.82
N HIS A 100 -30.16 8.81 -44.82
CA HIS A 100 -28.96 7.96 -44.80
C HIS A 100 -27.70 8.76 -45.13
N TRP A 101 -26.57 8.41 -44.50
CA TRP A 101 -25.23 8.63 -45.05
C TRP A 101 -24.31 7.44 -44.76
N TYR A 102 -23.69 6.88 -45.80
CA TYR A 102 -22.64 5.86 -45.72
C TYR A 102 -21.31 6.45 -46.20
N PRO A 103 -20.17 6.16 -45.55
CA PRO A 103 -18.85 6.31 -46.17
C PRO A 103 -18.50 5.07 -47.00
N LEU A 104 -17.90 5.27 -48.18
CA LEU A 104 -17.44 4.21 -49.08
C LEU A 104 -16.08 4.60 -49.69
N GLN A 105 -15.40 3.61 -50.26
CA GLN A 105 -14.15 3.69 -51.03
C GLN A 105 -12.85 3.98 -50.25
N ALA A 106 -12.03 2.95 -50.14
CA ALA A 106 -10.57 3.06 -50.18
C ALA A 106 -10.08 2.49 -51.53
N PRO A 107 -8.99 3.02 -52.15
CA PRO A 107 -8.48 2.57 -53.46
C PRO A 107 -7.58 1.31 -53.35
N SER A 108 -7.16 0.76 -54.51
CA SER A 108 -6.65 -0.62 -54.61
C SER A 108 -5.63 -0.86 -55.76
N VAL A 109 -4.91 -2.01 -55.72
CA VAL A 109 -4.10 -2.65 -56.82
C VAL A 109 -2.71 -1.99 -57.08
N PRO A 110 -1.61 -2.69 -57.53
CA PRO A 110 -1.37 -4.13 -57.90
C PRO A 110 -0.14 -4.88 -57.27
N ASN A 111 -0.18 -6.23 -57.35
CA ASN A 111 0.86 -7.27 -57.67
C ASN A 111 2.32 -7.23 -57.11
N ILE A 112 2.94 -8.30 -56.53
CA ILE A 112 3.29 -9.69 -57.02
C ILE A 112 4.50 -9.69 -58.00
N PRO A 113 5.54 -10.59 -57.94
CA PRO A 113 5.56 -11.99 -57.43
C PRO A 113 6.76 -12.47 -56.54
N GLY A 114 6.68 -13.71 -56.01
CA GLY A 114 7.81 -14.40 -55.32
C GLY A 114 7.58 -15.87 -54.87
N SER A 115 7.87 -16.83 -55.76
CA SER A 115 8.04 -18.31 -55.60
C SER A 115 8.64 -18.82 -54.25
N ALA A 116 8.37 -20.01 -53.66
CA ALA A 116 7.39 -21.13 -53.81
C ALA A 116 7.51 -22.05 -52.53
N ARG A 117 7.38 -23.41 -52.38
CA ARG A 117 7.23 -24.60 -53.27
C ARG A 117 6.84 -25.91 -52.49
N SER A 118 5.64 -26.49 -52.72
CA SER A 118 5.21 -27.87 -52.31
C SER A 118 4.99 -28.13 -50.79
N LYS A 119 4.18 -29.11 -50.30
CA LYS A 119 3.58 -30.36 -50.87
C LYS A 119 2.07 -30.51 -50.59
N SER A 120 1.43 -31.52 -51.18
CA SER A 120 -0.03 -31.80 -51.17
C SER A 120 -0.38 -33.26 -50.78
N LEU A 121 -1.66 -33.52 -50.42
CA LEU A 121 -2.34 -34.83 -50.55
C LEU A 121 -3.89 -34.71 -50.45
N THR A 122 -4.62 -35.80 -50.72
CA THR A 122 -6.01 -35.82 -51.29
C THR A 122 -6.70 -37.20 -50.99
N ARG A 123 -7.98 -37.57 -51.28
CA ARG A 123 -9.04 -37.09 -52.21
C ARG A 123 -10.49 -37.55 -51.82
N SER A 124 -11.43 -36.59 -51.74
CA SER A 124 -12.90 -36.69 -52.02
C SER A 124 -13.88 -37.56 -51.16
N PRO A 125 -15.22 -37.28 -51.24
CA PRO A 125 -16.31 -38.02 -50.53
C PRO A 125 -17.44 -38.59 -51.45
N ALA A 126 -18.45 -39.26 -50.84
CA ALA A 126 -19.83 -39.48 -51.35
C ALA A 126 -20.82 -39.60 -50.15
N THR A 127 -22.01 -38.97 -50.05
CA THR A 127 -23.35 -39.21 -50.71
C THR A 127 -23.95 -40.60 -50.38
N THR A 128 -25.20 -40.80 -49.91
CA THR A 128 -26.51 -40.17 -50.28
C THR A 128 -27.68 -40.46 -49.28
N LEU A 129 -28.49 -39.45 -48.91
CA LEU A 129 -29.96 -39.35 -48.52
C LEU A 129 -30.71 -40.48 -47.72
N PRO A 130 -31.94 -40.27 -47.15
CA PRO A 130 -32.80 -39.07 -47.05
C PRO A 130 -33.22 -38.68 -45.60
N ALA A 131 -34.15 -37.71 -45.44
CA ALA A 131 -34.78 -37.27 -44.18
C ALA A 131 -36.21 -37.86 -43.99
N PRO A 132 -36.92 -37.65 -42.85
CA PRO A 132 -37.64 -36.38 -42.58
C PRO A 132 -37.63 -35.91 -41.09
N GLU A 133 -38.58 -35.05 -40.72
CA GLU A 133 -38.63 -34.20 -39.51
C GLU A 133 -39.08 -34.88 -38.19
N GLY A 134 -38.83 -34.23 -37.03
CA GLY A 134 -39.49 -34.58 -35.75
C GLY A 134 -38.87 -34.00 -34.47
N LEU A 135 -39.50 -32.98 -33.88
CA LEU A 135 -39.38 -32.62 -32.45
C LEU A 135 -40.56 -33.23 -31.66
N PRO A 136 -40.54 -33.34 -30.30
CA PRO A 136 -39.42 -33.25 -29.35
C PRO A 136 -39.42 -34.39 -28.28
N SER A 137 -38.56 -34.25 -27.25
CA SER A 137 -38.86 -34.45 -25.81
C SER A 137 -38.08 -35.50 -24.98
N ARG A 138 -37.36 -34.97 -23.98
CA ARG A 138 -37.48 -35.28 -22.54
C ARG A 138 -37.11 -36.68 -21.97
N CYS A 139 -35.79 -36.82 -21.71
CA CYS A 139 -35.21 -37.21 -20.40
C CYS A 139 -34.99 -38.71 -20.05
N ARG A 140 -33.95 -38.94 -19.22
CA ARG A 140 -33.55 -40.15 -18.45
C ARG A 140 -33.08 -41.42 -19.18
N LYS A 141 -31.76 -41.62 -19.15
CA LYS A 141 -31.01 -42.74 -18.53
C LYS A 141 -29.67 -42.15 -18.04
N LEU A 142 -29.21 -42.33 -16.80
CA LEU A 142 -28.80 -43.53 -16.05
C LEU A 142 -27.45 -44.10 -16.51
N LEU A 143 -26.47 -44.00 -15.59
CA LEU A 143 -25.28 -44.82 -15.40
C LEU A 143 -24.58 -45.39 -16.65
N GLU A 144 -23.48 -44.73 -17.01
CA GLU A 144 -22.31 -45.41 -17.57
C GLU A 144 -21.08 -44.82 -16.85
N GLU A 145 -20.30 -45.66 -16.17
CA GLU A 145 -18.97 -45.27 -15.69
C GLU A 145 -17.98 -45.44 -16.84
N ASP A 146 -17.14 -44.45 -17.07
CA ASP A 146 -15.89 -44.65 -17.81
C ASP A 146 -14.77 -43.77 -17.25
N GLY A 147 -13.54 -44.26 -17.36
CA GLY A 147 -12.47 -43.94 -16.40
C GLY A 147 -11.96 -42.49 -16.43
N PRO A 148 -11.64 -41.87 -15.27
CA PRO A 148 -11.11 -40.52 -15.19
C PRO A 148 -9.66 -40.46 -15.71
N THR A 149 -9.48 -40.32 -17.02
CA THR A 149 -8.20 -39.94 -17.64
C THR A 149 -7.91 -38.45 -17.37
N VAL A 150 -7.77 -38.11 -16.09
CA VAL A 150 -7.54 -36.77 -15.61
C VAL A 150 -6.08 -36.40 -15.86
N GLN A 151 -5.83 -35.88 -17.06
CA GLN A 151 -4.74 -34.92 -17.23
C GLN A 151 -5.09 -33.68 -16.41
N ALA A 152 -4.72 -33.70 -15.14
CA ALA A 152 -4.79 -32.57 -14.24
C ALA A 152 -3.81 -31.48 -14.71
N SER A 153 -4.24 -30.71 -15.70
CA SER A 153 -3.86 -29.30 -15.77
C SER A 153 -4.13 -28.72 -14.39
N LYS A 154 -3.07 -28.45 -13.61
CA LYS A 154 -3.16 -27.76 -12.32
C LYS A 154 -3.75 -26.38 -12.61
N ARG A 155 -5.08 -26.28 -12.52
CA ARG A 155 -5.88 -25.11 -12.88
C ARG A 155 -5.55 -24.00 -11.89
N GLN A 156 -4.50 -23.25 -12.21
CA GLN A 156 -3.74 -22.45 -11.25
C GLN A 156 -4.67 -21.53 -10.47
N ARG A 157 -4.84 -21.85 -9.18
CA ARG A 157 -5.93 -21.33 -8.34
C ARG A 157 -5.78 -19.81 -8.18
N GLN A 158 -6.88 -19.09 -8.39
CA GLN A 158 -6.87 -17.63 -8.37
C GLN A 158 -6.64 -17.14 -6.94
N ARG A 159 -5.51 -16.47 -6.72
CA ARG A 159 -5.07 -15.93 -5.42
C ARG A 159 -5.53 -14.48 -5.21
N TYR A 160 -5.92 -14.16 -3.99
CA TYR A 160 -6.44 -12.86 -3.57
C TYR A 160 -5.34 -11.78 -3.59
N VAL A 161 -4.11 -12.11 -3.18
CA VAL A 161 -2.92 -11.28 -3.35
C VAL A 161 -1.88 -12.02 -4.19
N THR A 162 -1.05 -11.29 -4.92
CA THR A 162 0.11 -11.84 -5.64
C THR A 162 1.37 -11.80 -4.77
N LYS A 163 2.38 -12.63 -5.07
CA LYS A 163 3.73 -12.54 -4.46
C LYS A 163 4.36 -11.13 -4.51
N VAL A 164 3.91 -10.29 -5.44
CA VAL A 164 4.35 -8.89 -5.64
C VAL A 164 3.38 -7.88 -4.98
N GLY A 165 2.62 -8.31 -3.97
CA GLY A 165 1.77 -7.47 -3.12
C GLY A 165 0.56 -6.81 -3.78
N LYS A 166 0.27 -7.08 -5.05
CA LYS A 166 -0.94 -6.58 -5.74
C LYS A 166 -2.12 -7.48 -5.42
N CYS A 167 -3.22 -6.90 -4.96
CA CYS A 167 -4.49 -7.62 -4.73
C CYS A 167 -5.24 -7.80 -6.06
N GLN A 168 -5.83 -8.97 -6.31
CA GLN A 168 -6.57 -9.29 -7.53
C GLN A 168 -8.09 -9.00 -7.40
N VAL A 169 -8.44 -7.87 -6.76
CA VAL A 169 -9.83 -7.50 -6.49
C VAL A 169 -10.30 -6.47 -7.50
N ASN A 170 -11.15 -6.88 -8.43
CA ASN A 170 -11.91 -5.97 -9.28
C ASN A 170 -13.14 -5.50 -8.50
N LEU A 171 -13.17 -4.22 -8.09
CA LEU A 171 -14.36 -3.64 -7.46
C LEU A 171 -15.49 -3.59 -8.50
N GLY A 172 -16.68 -4.09 -8.12
CA GLY A 172 -17.84 -4.21 -9.00
C GLY A 172 -18.57 -2.89 -9.26
N ASN A 173 -19.90 -2.96 -9.42
CA ASN A 173 -20.73 -1.80 -9.74
C ASN A 173 -20.90 -0.85 -8.53
N ILE A 174 -19.89 -0.02 -8.25
CA ILE A 174 -19.97 1.09 -7.30
C ILE A 174 -20.96 2.12 -7.86
N GLN A 175 -22.11 2.30 -7.21
CA GLN A 175 -23.10 3.30 -7.65
C GLN A 175 -22.62 4.74 -7.40
N GLU A 176 -21.87 4.96 -6.32
CA GLU A 176 -21.36 6.29 -5.92
C GLU A 176 -20.07 6.72 -6.64
N LYS A 177 -19.97 6.60 -7.97
CA LYS A 177 -18.77 7.04 -8.72
C LYS A 177 -18.39 8.50 -8.47
N LYS A 178 -19.37 9.34 -8.10
CA LYS A 178 -19.18 10.74 -7.66
C LYS A 178 -18.24 10.89 -6.45
N ARG A 179 -18.15 9.89 -5.57
CA ARG A 179 -17.33 9.92 -4.35
C ARG A 179 -15.81 9.95 -4.63
N PHE A 180 -15.38 9.43 -5.79
CA PHE A 180 -14.01 9.59 -6.27
C PHE A 180 -13.75 11.00 -6.83
N LEU A 181 -14.76 11.67 -7.40
CA LEU A 181 -14.62 13.03 -7.92
C LEU A 181 -14.60 14.09 -6.82
N SER A 182 -15.24 13.83 -5.67
CA SER A 182 -15.12 14.70 -4.48
C SER A 182 -13.73 14.69 -3.84
N ASP A 183 -12.90 13.67 -4.11
CA ASP A 183 -11.48 13.66 -3.77
C ASP A 183 -10.61 13.65 -5.04
N ILE A 184 -10.69 14.76 -5.76
CA ILE A 184 -9.91 15.00 -6.96
C ILE A 184 -8.40 15.05 -6.68
N PHE A 185 -7.98 15.44 -5.47
CA PHE A 185 -6.58 15.55 -5.08
C PHE A 185 -5.91 14.17 -4.98
N THR A 186 -6.46 13.24 -4.18
CA THR A 186 -5.85 11.89 -4.13
C THR A 186 -5.97 11.17 -5.46
N THR A 187 -7.07 11.37 -6.19
CA THR A 187 -7.26 10.83 -7.55
C THR A 187 -6.13 11.26 -8.49
N ILE A 188 -5.79 12.56 -8.58
CA ILE A 188 -4.69 13.06 -9.41
C ILE A 188 -3.33 12.50 -8.94
N VAL A 189 -3.11 12.42 -7.63
CA VAL A 189 -1.86 11.89 -7.06
C VAL A 189 -1.71 10.37 -7.30
N ASP A 190 -2.81 9.59 -7.39
CA ASP A 190 -2.75 8.16 -7.68
C ASP A 190 -2.80 7.77 -9.16
N LEU A 191 -3.13 8.70 -10.07
CA LEU A 191 -2.95 8.48 -11.53
C LEU A 191 -1.53 7.99 -11.88
N LYS A 192 -1.43 7.09 -12.85
CA LYS A 192 -0.14 6.67 -13.44
C LYS A 192 0.59 7.91 -13.99
N TYR A 193 1.92 7.95 -13.88
CA TYR A 193 2.75 9.11 -14.28
C TYR A 193 2.43 9.67 -15.68
N ARG A 194 2.15 8.82 -16.67
CA ARG A 194 1.72 9.26 -18.02
C ARG A 194 0.45 10.12 -18.00
N TRP A 195 -0.58 9.70 -17.26
CA TRP A 195 -1.84 10.45 -17.12
C TRP A 195 -1.68 11.69 -16.24
N PHE A 196 -0.87 11.62 -15.19
CA PHE A 196 -0.57 12.78 -14.35
C PHE A 196 0.14 13.90 -15.13
N LEU A 197 1.17 13.57 -15.91
CA LEU A 197 1.86 14.54 -16.76
C LEU A 197 0.94 15.10 -17.85
N PHE A 198 0.03 14.30 -18.40
CA PHE A 198 -0.99 14.79 -19.33
C PHE A 198 -1.94 15.81 -18.67
N VAL A 199 -2.47 15.51 -17.48
CA VAL A 199 -3.34 16.45 -16.73
C VAL A 199 -2.59 17.74 -16.36
N PHE A 200 -1.33 17.63 -15.94
CA PHE A 200 -0.46 18.77 -15.64
C PHE A 200 -0.31 19.68 -16.88
N MET A 201 0.12 19.13 -18.02
CA MET A 201 0.27 19.89 -19.28
C MET A 201 -1.05 20.51 -19.75
N MET A 202 -2.15 19.75 -19.71
CA MET A 202 -3.47 20.25 -20.11
C MET A 202 -3.95 21.40 -19.20
N CYS A 203 -3.66 21.37 -17.90
CA CYS A 203 -4.06 22.45 -17.00
C CYS A 203 -3.41 23.80 -17.39
N TYR A 204 -2.09 23.85 -17.58
CA TYR A 204 -1.41 25.07 -18.00
C TYR A 204 -1.90 25.54 -19.38
N ILE A 205 -2.00 24.64 -20.37
CA ILE A 205 -2.48 24.99 -21.72
C ILE A 205 -3.90 25.57 -21.68
N VAL A 206 -4.82 24.97 -20.91
CA VAL A 206 -6.19 25.49 -20.75
C VAL A 206 -6.18 26.87 -20.09
N THR A 207 -5.37 27.10 -19.04
CA THR A 207 -5.29 28.43 -18.42
C THR A 207 -4.78 29.51 -19.39
N TRP A 208 -3.72 29.23 -20.14
CA TRP A 208 -3.18 30.18 -21.13
C TRP A 208 -4.16 30.47 -22.27
N VAL A 209 -4.88 29.45 -22.76
CA VAL A 209 -5.90 29.62 -23.80
C VAL A 209 -7.10 30.41 -23.28
N VAL A 210 -7.58 30.16 -22.06
CA VAL A 210 -8.68 30.91 -21.44
C VAL A 210 -8.31 32.38 -21.25
N PHE A 211 -7.17 32.69 -20.62
CA PHE A 211 -6.77 34.08 -20.42
C PHE A 211 -6.37 34.78 -21.74
N GLY A 212 -5.72 34.08 -22.68
CA GLY A 212 -5.46 34.60 -24.02
C GLY A 212 -6.74 34.92 -24.80
N THR A 213 -7.81 34.14 -24.62
CA THR A 213 -9.14 34.42 -25.18
C THR A 213 -9.77 35.65 -24.53
N ILE A 214 -9.61 35.81 -23.22
CA ILE A 214 -10.12 36.98 -22.48
C ILE A 214 -9.41 38.28 -22.91
N TYR A 215 -8.08 38.30 -23.07
CA TYR A 215 -7.38 39.49 -23.59
C TYR A 215 -7.71 39.79 -25.05
N PHE A 216 -7.83 38.77 -25.90
CA PHE A 216 -8.26 38.97 -27.28
C PHE A 216 -9.68 39.55 -27.35
N PHE A 217 -10.57 39.13 -26.45
CA PHE A 217 -11.92 39.69 -26.33
C PHE A 217 -11.92 41.13 -25.78
N ASP A 218 -11.09 41.47 -24.79
CA ASP A 218 -10.93 42.86 -24.31
C ASP A 218 -10.46 43.78 -25.46
N ALA A 219 -9.37 43.41 -26.14
CA ALA A 219 -8.82 44.17 -27.26
C ALA A 219 -9.80 44.29 -28.46
N TRP A 220 -10.65 43.27 -28.68
CA TRP A 220 -11.75 43.33 -29.66
C TRP A 220 -12.84 44.32 -29.23
N VAL A 221 -13.36 44.18 -28.00
CA VAL A 221 -14.49 44.99 -27.49
C VAL A 221 -14.16 46.48 -27.44
N ARG A 222 -12.90 46.83 -27.14
CA ARG A 222 -12.40 48.21 -27.16
C ARG A 222 -12.17 48.77 -28.56
N GLY A 223 -11.91 47.90 -29.54
CA GLY A 223 -11.45 48.28 -30.86
C GLY A 223 -9.94 48.57 -30.96
N ASP A 224 -9.12 48.09 -30.00
CA ASP A 224 -7.65 48.21 -30.06
C ASP A 224 -7.11 47.54 -31.34
N ILE A 225 -7.65 46.36 -31.69
CA ILE A 225 -7.33 45.63 -32.93
C ILE A 225 -7.71 46.42 -34.19
N ARG A 226 -8.69 47.34 -34.08
CA ARG A 226 -9.24 48.10 -35.22
C ARG A 226 -8.50 49.41 -35.52
N HIS A 227 -7.88 50.02 -34.51
CA HIS A 227 -7.08 51.24 -34.64
C HIS A 227 -5.56 50.94 -34.71
N ARG A 228 -5.22 49.77 -35.29
CA ARG A 228 -3.84 49.26 -35.35
C ARG A 228 -2.93 50.20 -36.12
N GLY A 229 -2.00 50.85 -35.42
CA GLY A 229 -1.05 51.81 -35.99
C GLY A 229 -1.54 53.26 -36.07
N ASP A 230 -2.70 53.57 -35.48
CA ASP A 230 -3.17 54.95 -35.31
C ASP A 230 -2.39 55.62 -34.15
N PRO A 231 -1.64 56.72 -34.38
CA PRO A 231 -0.84 57.37 -33.34
C PRO A 231 -1.66 58.09 -32.27
N GLU A 232 -2.94 58.38 -32.51
CA GLU A 232 -3.84 58.99 -31.51
C GLU A 232 -4.49 57.92 -30.61
N TRP A 233 -4.59 56.66 -31.06
CA TRP A 233 -5.22 55.59 -30.27
C TRP A 233 -4.29 54.98 -29.23
N ARG A 234 -4.73 54.98 -27.97
CA ARG A 234 -3.98 54.39 -26.85
C ARG A 234 -4.53 53.02 -26.48
N ALA A 235 -3.96 51.98 -27.06
CA ALA A 235 -4.32 50.60 -26.76
C ALA A 235 -4.11 50.25 -25.28
N CYS A 236 -4.94 49.34 -24.76
CA CYS A 236 -4.79 48.83 -23.40
C CYS A 236 -3.57 47.93 -23.25
N ILE A 237 -3.33 47.06 -24.25
CA ILE A 237 -2.17 46.15 -24.25
C ILE A 237 -1.41 46.34 -25.56
N GLU A 238 -0.16 46.78 -25.46
CA GLU A 238 0.68 47.04 -26.64
C GLU A 238 1.03 45.74 -27.37
N ASN A 239 1.05 45.80 -28.70
CA ASN A 239 1.44 44.70 -29.60
C ASN A 239 0.62 43.40 -29.45
N VAL A 240 -0.68 43.55 -29.15
CA VAL A 240 -1.71 42.50 -29.18
C VAL A 240 -2.65 42.73 -30.38
N ASP A 241 -2.23 42.20 -31.53
CA ASP A 241 -2.92 42.36 -32.81
C ASP A 241 -3.90 41.22 -33.15
N ASP A 242 -3.63 40.02 -32.64
CA ASP A 242 -4.25 38.75 -33.03
C ASP A 242 -4.41 37.85 -31.80
N PHE A 243 -5.26 36.81 -31.89
CA PHE A 243 -5.40 35.82 -30.82
C PHE A 243 -4.06 35.18 -30.42
N ILE A 244 -3.13 35.01 -31.37
CA ILE A 244 -1.81 34.43 -31.10
C ILE A 244 -0.94 35.39 -30.27
N SER A 245 -0.98 36.70 -30.51
CA SER A 245 -0.26 37.68 -29.68
C SER A 245 -0.92 37.89 -28.31
N ALA A 246 -2.25 37.76 -28.21
CA ALA A 246 -2.96 37.71 -26.92
C ALA A 246 -2.62 36.45 -26.10
N LEU A 247 -2.49 35.29 -26.76
CA LEU A 247 -2.04 34.03 -26.14
C LEU A 247 -0.58 34.10 -25.68
N LEU A 248 0.31 34.68 -26.50
CA LEU A 248 1.69 34.97 -26.12
C LEU A 248 1.73 35.86 -24.87
N PHE A 249 1.00 36.98 -24.86
CA PHE A 249 0.90 37.85 -23.69
C PHE A 249 0.39 37.10 -22.44
N SER A 250 -0.64 36.26 -22.58
CA SER A 250 -1.13 35.44 -21.48
C SER A 250 -0.06 34.50 -20.91
N VAL A 251 0.72 33.82 -21.76
CA VAL A 251 1.85 32.99 -21.32
C VAL A 251 2.94 33.83 -20.66
N GLU A 252 3.34 34.95 -21.29
CA GLU A 252 4.34 35.89 -20.79
C GLU A 252 4.01 36.39 -19.38
N SER A 253 2.75 36.73 -19.12
CA SER A 253 2.27 37.18 -17.81
C SER A 253 2.05 36.04 -16.81
N GLN A 254 1.43 34.91 -17.19
CA GLN A 254 1.12 33.82 -16.24
C GLN A 254 2.36 33.05 -15.79
N ARG A 255 3.40 32.99 -16.63
CA ARG A 255 4.71 32.41 -16.29
C ARG A 255 5.74 33.47 -15.89
N THR A 256 5.31 34.72 -15.70
CA THR A 256 6.13 35.88 -15.30
C THR A 256 7.45 35.98 -16.08
N ILE A 257 7.39 35.75 -17.38
CA ILE A 257 8.51 35.84 -18.31
C ILE A 257 8.68 37.30 -18.77
N GLY A 258 7.56 37.94 -19.12
CA GLY A 258 7.47 39.36 -19.49
C GLY A 258 8.58 39.86 -20.42
N TYR A 259 8.54 39.53 -21.72
CA TYR A 259 9.60 39.94 -22.67
C TYR A 259 9.63 41.46 -22.93
N GLY A 260 8.75 42.25 -22.31
CA GLY A 260 8.67 43.71 -22.46
C GLY A 260 8.06 44.20 -23.78
N SER A 261 7.99 43.34 -24.80
CA SER A 261 7.37 43.67 -26.10
C SER A 261 5.85 43.84 -26.05
N ARG A 262 5.20 43.33 -25.00
CA ARG A 262 3.76 43.47 -24.74
C ARG A 262 3.57 43.91 -23.29
N MET A 263 2.92 45.05 -23.10
CA MET A 263 2.71 45.65 -21.78
C MET A 263 1.30 46.21 -21.66
N VAL A 264 0.74 46.12 -20.45
CA VAL A 264 -0.54 46.78 -20.11
C VAL A 264 -0.25 48.23 -19.80
N THR A 265 -0.96 49.14 -20.46
CA THR A 265 -0.81 50.58 -20.27
C THR A 265 -1.74 51.10 -19.17
N ALA A 266 -1.39 52.20 -18.52
CA ALA A 266 -2.24 52.85 -17.52
C ALA A 266 -3.50 53.53 -18.11
N ASN A 267 -3.74 53.41 -19.42
CA ASN A 267 -4.95 53.94 -20.07
C ASN A 267 -6.19 53.06 -19.81
N CYS A 268 -6.00 51.84 -19.27
CA CYS A 268 -7.08 50.89 -18.99
C CYS A 268 -7.08 50.40 -17.54
N VAL A 269 -8.28 50.26 -16.96
CA VAL A 269 -8.46 49.77 -15.58
C VAL A 269 -8.83 48.28 -15.58
N GLU A 270 -9.64 47.87 -16.55
CA GLU A 270 -10.06 46.47 -16.74
C GLU A 270 -8.88 45.58 -17.16
N GLY A 271 -7.97 46.04 -18.02
CA GLY A 271 -6.75 45.29 -18.35
C GLY A 271 -5.82 45.08 -17.15
N VAL A 272 -5.71 46.08 -16.27
CA VAL A 272 -4.95 45.97 -15.01
C VAL A 272 -5.63 45.01 -14.04
N ILE A 273 -6.97 45.04 -13.93
CA ILE A 273 -7.74 44.07 -13.13
C ILE A 273 -7.60 42.65 -13.67
N LEU A 274 -7.64 42.45 -15.00
CA LEU A 274 -7.44 41.16 -15.64
C LEU A 274 -6.03 40.61 -15.37
N LEU A 275 -4.99 41.45 -15.50
CA LEU A 275 -3.61 41.06 -15.18
C LEU A 275 -3.46 40.65 -13.71
N MET A 276 -4.01 41.42 -12.77
CA MET A 276 -4.01 41.07 -11.35
C MET A 276 -4.75 39.75 -11.08
N ALA A 277 -5.94 39.56 -11.65
CA ALA A 277 -6.72 38.35 -11.52
C ALA A 277 -5.97 37.12 -12.08
N GLN A 278 -5.32 37.26 -13.24
CA GLN A 278 -4.48 36.22 -13.82
C GLN A 278 -3.28 35.89 -12.92
N SER A 279 -2.60 36.88 -12.34
CA SER A 279 -1.47 36.64 -11.43
C SER A 279 -1.89 35.86 -10.18
N ILE A 280 -3.06 36.16 -9.62
CA ILE A 280 -3.63 35.43 -8.47
C ILE A 280 -4.01 33.99 -8.87
N VAL A 281 -4.80 33.82 -9.94
CA VAL A 281 -5.24 32.48 -10.39
C VAL A 281 -4.06 31.62 -10.84
N GLY A 282 -3.10 32.20 -11.56
CA GLY A 282 -1.90 31.51 -12.04
C GLY A 282 -1.00 31.02 -10.91
N SER A 283 -0.75 31.86 -9.89
CA SER A 283 0.05 31.46 -8.72
C SER A 283 -0.64 30.41 -7.85
N MET A 284 -1.98 30.49 -7.68
CA MET A 284 -2.76 29.43 -7.02
C MET A 284 -2.65 28.08 -7.75
N ILE A 285 -2.75 28.08 -9.08
CA ILE A 285 -2.68 26.86 -9.89
C ILE A 285 -1.26 26.27 -9.88
N ASP A 286 -0.22 27.10 -10.00
CA ASP A 286 1.17 26.62 -9.95
C ASP A 286 1.51 26.01 -8.57
N ALA A 287 1.11 26.67 -7.48
CA ALA A 287 1.28 26.14 -6.12
C ALA A 287 0.56 24.79 -5.91
N LEU A 288 -0.68 24.65 -6.41
CA LEU A 288 -1.42 23.38 -6.34
C LEU A 288 -0.76 22.28 -7.18
N MET A 289 -0.27 22.60 -8.39
CA MET A 289 0.36 21.63 -9.29
C MET A 289 1.74 21.18 -8.79
N VAL A 290 2.56 22.11 -8.29
CA VAL A 290 3.84 21.80 -7.63
C VAL A 290 3.61 20.98 -6.36
N GLY A 291 2.61 21.31 -5.54
CA GLY A 291 2.21 20.54 -4.36
C GLY A 291 1.77 19.11 -4.71
N CYS A 292 0.94 18.94 -5.75
CA CYS A 292 0.55 17.63 -6.26
C CYS A 292 1.76 16.82 -6.75
N MET A 293 2.70 17.46 -7.47
CA MET A 293 3.92 16.82 -7.96
C MET A 293 4.82 16.38 -6.80
N PHE A 294 5.03 17.24 -5.80
CA PHE A 294 5.81 16.94 -4.59
C PHE A 294 5.24 15.71 -3.90
N VAL A 295 3.95 15.72 -3.52
CA VAL A 295 3.31 14.58 -2.83
C VAL A 295 3.39 13.30 -3.67
N LYS A 296 3.28 13.39 -5.01
CA LYS A 296 3.38 12.23 -5.90
C LYS A 296 4.79 11.62 -5.94
N ILE A 297 5.83 12.45 -5.88
CA ILE A 297 7.24 12.02 -5.84
C ILE A 297 7.58 11.48 -4.43
N SER A 298 7.07 12.11 -3.38
CA SER A 298 7.28 11.72 -1.98
C SER A 298 6.66 10.37 -1.60
N ARG A 299 5.61 9.89 -2.29
CA ARG A 299 4.97 8.61 -1.95
C ARG A 299 5.94 7.42 -2.18
N PRO A 300 6.29 6.63 -1.13
CA PRO A 300 7.35 5.61 -1.19
C PRO A 300 6.99 4.31 -1.93
N LYS A 301 6.20 4.38 -3.02
CA LYS A 301 5.72 3.22 -3.80
C LYS A 301 6.83 2.32 -4.36
N LYS A 302 8.07 2.82 -4.46
CA LYS A 302 9.26 2.03 -4.83
C LYS A 302 9.93 1.31 -3.64
N ARG A 303 9.80 1.79 -2.40
CA ARG A 303 10.44 1.15 -1.22
C ARG A 303 9.76 -0.16 -0.84
N ALA A 304 8.45 -0.28 -1.07
CA ALA A 304 7.73 -1.56 -1.01
C ALA A 304 8.21 -2.61 -2.03
N GLN A 305 9.22 -2.30 -2.87
CA GLN A 305 9.86 -3.20 -3.82
C GLN A 305 11.30 -3.60 -3.41
N THR A 306 11.90 -2.97 -2.39
CA THR A 306 13.18 -3.41 -1.79
C THR A 306 12.99 -4.36 -0.62
N LEU A 307 11.82 -4.27 0.04
CA LEU A 307 11.35 -5.23 1.03
C LEU A 307 10.98 -6.55 0.34
N ILE A 308 11.70 -7.62 0.67
CA ILE A 308 11.54 -8.96 0.10
C ILE A 308 11.04 -9.96 1.13
N PHE A 309 10.33 -10.98 0.62
CA PHE A 309 9.85 -12.13 1.39
C PHE A 309 10.32 -13.41 0.73
N SER A 310 10.49 -14.49 1.49
CA SER A 310 10.76 -15.83 0.96
C SER A 310 9.72 -16.25 -0.08
N LYS A 311 10.11 -17.01 -1.12
CA LYS A 311 9.16 -17.59 -2.08
C LYS A 311 8.18 -18.55 -1.41
N ASN A 312 8.69 -19.39 -0.51
CA ASN A 312 7.95 -20.44 0.19
C ASN A 312 7.89 -20.14 1.69
N CYS A 313 6.84 -20.59 2.36
CA CYS A 313 6.84 -20.82 3.80
C CYS A 313 7.45 -22.20 4.09
N VAL A 314 7.94 -22.40 5.32
CA VAL A 314 8.35 -23.72 5.81
C VAL A 314 7.64 -24.04 7.14
N ILE A 315 7.30 -25.30 7.36
CA ILE A 315 6.81 -25.81 8.66
C ILE A 315 7.82 -26.82 9.18
N SER A 316 8.33 -26.60 10.39
CA SER A 316 9.13 -27.60 11.10
C SER A 316 9.09 -27.41 12.62
N ARG A 317 9.55 -28.43 13.36
CA ARG A 317 9.66 -28.38 14.83
C ARG A 317 10.80 -27.45 15.23
N ARG A 318 10.52 -26.50 16.13
CA ARG A 318 11.47 -25.57 16.75
C ARG A 318 11.11 -25.42 18.22
N ASP A 319 12.11 -25.53 19.09
CA ASP A 319 11.96 -25.33 20.55
C ASP A 319 10.75 -26.12 21.12
N GLU A 320 10.70 -27.41 20.76
CA GLU A 320 9.68 -28.40 21.11
C GLU A 320 8.23 -28.11 20.65
N LYS A 321 8.04 -27.15 19.74
CA LYS A 321 6.74 -26.76 19.18
C LYS A 321 6.76 -26.86 17.64
N LEU A 322 5.60 -27.02 17.02
CA LEU A 322 5.50 -26.94 15.56
C LEU A 322 5.32 -25.46 15.15
N CYS A 323 6.11 -25.00 14.18
CA CYS A 323 6.15 -23.59 13.81
C CYS A 323 6.06 -23.42 12.29
N LEU A 324 5.19 -22.52 11.83
CA LEU A 324 5.15 -22.03 10.45
C LEU A 324 6.06 -20.80 10.36
N MET A 325 6.98 -20.80 9.40
CA MET A 325 8.04 -19.80 9.29
C MET A 325 8.16 -19.25 7.86
N PHE A 326 8.46 -17.95 7.76
CA PHE A 326 8.82 -17.28 6.52
C PHE A 326 9.95 -16.28 6.77
N ARG A 327 10.77 -16.00 5.75
CA ARG A 327 11.86 -15.02 5.83
C ARG A 327 11.43 -13.68 5.26
N VAL A 328 11.91 -12.60 5.85
CA VAL A 328 11.74 -11.20 5.42
C VAL A 328 13.09 -10.49 5.43
N GLY A 329 13.29 -9.48 4.58
CA GLY A 329 14.50 -8.64 4.56
C GLY A 329 14.28 -7.34 3.78
N ASP A 330 15.11 -6.32 4.03
CA ASP A 330 15.20 -5.14 3.15
C ASP A 330 16.52 -5.19 2.37
N LEU A 331 16.45 -5.05 1.05
CA LEU A 331 17.62 -4.98 0.16
C LEU A 331 18.37 -3.63 0.24
N ARG A 332 18.03 -2.77 1.20
CA ARG A 332 18.50 -1.38 1.28
C ARG A 332 19.12 -1.09 2.64
N GLU A 333 20.26 -0.41 2.64
CA GLU A 333 21.05 -0.04 3.84
C GLU A 333 20.30 0.87 4.82
N SER A 334 19.31 1.64 4.36
CA SER A 334 18.50 2.50 5.23
C SER A 334 17.44 1.70 5.99
N HIS A 335 17.35 1.87 7.30
CA HIS A 335 16.49 1.09 8.16
C HIS A 335 14.99 1.37 7.94
N MET A 336 14.12 0.47 8.41
CA MET A 336 12.69 0.73 8.50
C MET A 336 12.31 0.99 9.96
N VAL A 337 11.92 2.23 10.24
CA VAL A 337 11.55 2.67 11.60
C VAL A 337 10.15 2.13 11.92
N ASP A 338 9.92 1.66 13.14
CA ASP A 338 8.61 1.14 13.59
C ASP A 338 8.06 0.03 12.67
N ALA A 339 8.95 -0.87 12.18
CA ALA A 339 8.57 -1.97 11.32
C ALA A 339 7.69 -2.99 12.07
N LYS A 340 6.55 -3.36 11.48
CA LYS A 340 5.52 -4.23 12.08
C LYS A 340 5.09 -5.30 11.10
N ILE A 341 5.12 -6.56 11.52
CA ILE A 341 4.71 -7.71 10.70
C ILE A 341 3.36 -8.26 11.16
N ARG A 342 2.43 -8.42 10.21
CA ARG A 342 1.09 -8.97 10.46
C ARG A 342 0.77 -10.06 9.44
N ALA A 343 -0.01 -11.06 9.86
CA ALA A 343 -0.42 -12.17 9.01
C ALA A 343 -1.93 -12.43 9.14
N LYS A 344 -2.60 -12.52 7.99
CA LYS A 344 -4.02 -12.87 7.90
C LYS A 344 -4.18 -14.15 7.08
N LEU A 345 -4.76 -15.18 7.69
CA LEU A 345 -5.21 -16.37 6.99
C LEU A 345 -6.57 -16.07 6.36
N ILE A 346 -6.68 -16.25 5.05
CA ILE A 346 -7.95 -16.25 4.32
C ILE A 346 -8.36 -17.69 4.00
N LYS A 347 -9.56 -18.07 4.44
CA LYS A 347 -10.17 -19.38 4.19
C LYS A 347 -11.69 -19.21 4.01
N SER A 348 -12.31 -20.00 3.15
CA SER A 348 -13.77 -20.10 3.09
C SER A 348 -14.28 -21.02 4.20
N ARG A 349 -15.34 -20.63 4.92
CA ARG A 349 -16.03 -21.54 5.84
C ARG A 349 -17.55 -21.49 5.70
N GLN A 350 -18.20 -22.52 6.23
CA GLN A 350 -19.62 -22.46 6.58
C GLN A 350 -19.74 -22.40 8.11
N THR A 351 -20.73 -21.67 8.63
CA THR A 351 -21.03 -21.63 10.07
C THR A 351 -21.95 -22.79 10.48
N ALA A 352 -22.12 -23.01 11.79
CA ALA A 352 -23.01 -24.06 12.29
C ALA A 352 -24.49 -23.79 11.96
N GLU A 353 -24.84 -22.52 11.78
CA GLU A 353 -26.15 -22.02 11.36
C GLU A 353 -26.35 -22.12 9.83
N GLY A 354 -25.32 -22.52 9.09
CA GLY A 354 -25.36 -22.74 7.64
C GLY A 354 -24.91 -21.56 6.77
N GLU A 355 -24.53 -20.42 7.35
CA GLU A 355 -24.04 -19.26 6.57
C GLU A 355 -22.70 -19.59 5.90
N PHE A 356 -22.57 -19.32 4.60
CA PHE A 356 -21.32 -19.49 3.86
C PHE A 356 -20.55 -18.17 3.76
N ILE A 357 -19.37 -18.12 4.38
CA ILE A 357 -18.47 -16.98 4.39
C ILE A 357 -17.34 -17.24 3.38
N PRO A 358 -17.31 -16.56 2.20
CA PRO A 358 -16.42 -16.95 1.11
C PRO A 358 -14.93 -16.70 1.37
N LEU A 359 -14.59 -15.68 2.17
CA LEU A 359 -13.23 -15.23 2.46
C LEU A 359 -13.15 -14.76 3.92
N GLU A 360 -13.32 -15.67 4.88
CA GLU A 360 -13.12 -15.35 6.30
C GLU A 360 -11.65 -14.99 6.55
N GLN A 361 -11.40 -13.90 7.28
CA GLN A 361 -10.05 -13.41 7.59
C GLN A 361 -9.76 -13.61 9.08
N SER A 362 -8.88 -14.55 9.40
CA SER A 362 -8.38 -14.79 10.76
C SER A 362 -6.94 -14.29 10.90
N GLU A 363 -6.55 -13.83 12.09
CA GLU A 363 -5.19 -13.32 12.34
C GLU A 363 -4.28 -14.43 12.87
N LEU A 364 -3.08 -14.54 12.31
CA LEU A 364 -2.04 -15.43 12.79
C LEU A 364 -1.13 -14.66 13.74
N ASN A 365 -1.02 -15.13 14.97
CA ASN A 365 -0.19 -14.50 15.98
C ASN A 365 1.31 -14.67 15.65
N LEU A 366 1.99 -13.56 15.38
CA LEU A 366 3.44 -13.50 15.09
C LEU A 366 4.26 -12.98 16.29
N GLY A 367 3.72 -13.10 17.51
CA GLY A 367 4.28 -12.49 18.71
C GLY A 367 3.68 -11.11 19.01
N TYR A 368 2.39 -10.92 18.78
CA TYR A 368 1.68 -9.67 19.11
C TYR A 368 1.57 -9.47 20.64
N ASP A 369 1.30 -10.55 21.39
CA ASP A 369 1.18 -10.52 22.86
C ASP A 369 2.53 -10.25 23.56
N THR A 370 3.63 -10.66 22.93
CA THR A 370 5.02 -10.44 23.37
C THR A 370 5.62 -9.14 22.81
N GLY A 371 5.01 -8.59 21.76
CA GLY A 371 5.51 -7.43 21.02
C GLY A 371 6.74 -7.73 20.15
N GLU A 372 6.96 -8.99 19.78
CA GLU A 372 7.95 -9.49 18.80
C GLU A 372 7.50 -9.24 17.35
N ASP A 373 6.23 -8.84 17.14
CA ASP A 373 5.69 -8.35 15.87
C ASP A 373 6.37 -7.05 15.37
N ARG A 374 7.05 -6.33 16.27
CA ARG A 374 7.84 -5.13 15.99
C ARG A 374 9.27 -5.50 15.66
N LEU A 375 9.64 -5.44 14.39
CA LEU A 375 10.92 -5.92 13.88
C LEU A 375 12.00 -4.83 13.93
N PHE A 376 13.20 -5.20 14.35
CA PHE A 376 14.42 -4.44 14.07
C PHE A 376 15.03 -4.96 12.76
N LEU A 377 14.40 -4.63 11.63
CA LEU A 377 14.74 -5.25 10.34
C LEU A 377 16.02 -4.61 9.74
N VAL A 378 17.16 -5.25 10.00
CA VAL A 378 18.46 -4.92 9.37
C VAL A 378 18.97 -6.13 8.60
N GLU A 379 19.11 -7.27 9.26
CA GLU A 379 19.40 -8.56 8.65
C GLU A 379 18.12 -9.34 8.27
N PRO A 380 18.20 -10.35 7.38
CA PRO A 380 17.05 -11.19 7.04
C PRO A 380 16.52 -12.04 8.20
N GLN A 381 15.41 -11.61 8.79
CA GLN A 381 14.77 -12.28 9.93
C GLN A 381 13.81 -13.38 9.48
N ILE A 382 13.77 -14.48 10.25
CA ILE A 382 12.81 -15.58 10.08
C ILE A 382 11.66 -15.35 11.06
N ILE A 383 10.52 -14.94 10.54
CA ILE A 383 9.30 -14.69 11.31
C ILE A 383 8.62 -16.03 11.60
N CYS A 384 8.13 -16.20 12.83
CA CYS A 384 7.71 -17.48 13.38
C CYS A 384 6.28 -17.41 13.92
N HIS A 385 5.37 -18.18 13.31
CA HIS A 385 4.04 -18.45 13.88
C HIS A 385 4.09 -19.79 14.63
N VAL A 386 3.97 -19.74 15.96
CA VAL A 386 3.89 -20.94 16.81
C VAL A 386 2.49 -21.55 16.68
N ILE A 387 2.42 -22.79 16.19
CA ILE A 387 1.15 -23.51 16.05
C ILE A 387 0.76 -24.06 17.43
N ASN A 388 -0.17 -23.37 18.08
CA ASN A 388 -0.69 -23.68 19.42
C ASN A 388 -2.21 -23.94 19.38
N ARG A 389 -2.83 -24.28 20.51
CA ARG A 389 -4.28 -24.56 20.65
C ARG A 389 -5.23 -23.42 20.19
N ARG A 390 -4.72 -22.23 19.85
CA ARG A 390 -5.49 -21.09 19.27
C ARG A 390 -5.16 -20.84 17.80
N SER A 391 -4.19 -21.56 17.22
CA SER A 391 -3.80 -21.44 15.81
C SER A 391 -4.82 -22.17 14.93
N PRO A 392 -5.22 -21.61 13.77
CA PRO A 392 -6.03 -22.33 12.78
C PRO A 392 -5.29 -23.50 12.12
N PHE A 393 -3.98 -23.69 12.41
CA PHE A 393 -3.18 -24.84 11.96
C PHE A 393 -3.07 -25.96 13.00
N TRP A 394 -3.79 -25.90 14.12
CA TRP A 394 -3.65 -26.85 15.23
C TRP A 394 -3.94 -28.32 14.83
N ASP A 395 -5.07 -28.56 14.18
CA ASP A 395 -5.49 -29.89 13.71
C ASP A 395 -4.92 -30.25 12.31
N LEU A 396 -3.98 -29.46 11.75
CA LEU A 396 -3.44 -29.70 10.40
C LEU A 396 -2.15 -30.54 10.41
N SER A 397 -2.19 -31.66 9.68
CA SER A 397 -1.07 -32.58 9.41
C SER A 397 -0.43 -32.34 8.04
N ALA A 398 0.71 -32.97 7.78
CA ALA A 398 1.45 -32.89 6.50
C ALA A 398 0.68 -33.43 5.28
N GLU A 399 -0.34 -34.25 5.51
CA GLU A 399 -1.27 -34.70 4.45
C GLU A 399 -2.44 -33.74 4.28
N SER A 400 -3.09 -33.34 5.38
CA SER A 400 -4.23 -32.44 5.35
C SER A 400 -3.85 -31.09 4.74
N LEU A 401 -2.66 -30.56 5.03
CA LEU A 401 -2.12 -29.32 4.45
C LEU A 401 -2.21 -29.27 2.91
N ARG A 402 -2.00 -30.41 2.23
CA ARG A 402 -2.02 -30.54 0.76
C ARG A 402 -3.42 -30.73 0.17
N ARG A 403 -4.44 -30.92 1.02
CA ARG A 403 -5.86 -31.05 0.66
C ARG A 403 -6.65 -29.79 1.06
N GLU A 404 -6.16 -29.09 2.07
CA GLU A 404 -6.70 -27.83 2.61
C GLU A 404 -6.65 -26.70 1.57
N GLN A 405 -7.58 -25.74 1.66
CA GLN A 405 -7.73 -24.66 0.69
C GLN A 405 -7.73 -23.28 1.36
N PHE A 406 -6.59 -22.59 1.36
CA PHE A 406 -6.43 -21.30 2.04
C PHE A 406 -5.28 -20.45 1.46
N GLU A 407 -5.23 -19.16 1.82
CA GLU A 407 -4.15 -18.24 1.45
C GLU A 407 -3.70 -17.45 2.69
N ILE A 408 -2.42 -17.51 3.05
CA ILE A 408 -1.83 -16.68 4.11
C ILE A 408 -1.32 -15.39 3.47
N ILE A 409 -1.89 -14.24 3.84
CA ILE A 409 -1.41 -12.92 3.43
C ILE A 409 -0.50 -12.37 4.52
N ILE A 410 0.72 -12.00 4.13
CA ILE A 410 1.69 -11.32 5.00
C ILE A 410 1.69 -9.83 4.64
N ILE A 411 1.64 -8.98 5.67
CA ILE A 411 1.62 -7.53 5.57
C ILE A 411 2.74 -6.98 6.46
N LEU A 412 3.75 -6.38 5.84
CA LEU A 412 4.83 -5.68 6.53
C LEU A 412 4.60 -4.18 6.40
N GLU A 413 4.46 -3.50 7.54
CA GLU A 413 4.31 -2.06 7.64
C GLU A 413 5.56 -1.44 8.28
N GLY A 414 5.78 -0.16 8.05
CA GLY A 414 6.84 0.59 8.72
C GLY A 414 7.04 1.97 8.11
N ILE A 415 7.81 2.81 8.78
CA ILE A 415 8.07 4.20 8.42
C ILE A 415 9.40 4.28 7.66
N VAL A 416 9.43 5.08 6.59
CA VAL A 416 10.66 5.32 5.83
C VAL A 416 11.59 6.24 6.61
N GLU A 417 12.75 5.69 7.00
CA GLU A 417 13.84 6.45 7.59
C GLU A 417 14.29 7.61 6.68
N ALA A 418 14.62 8.74 7.30
CA ALA A 418 15.17 9.91 6.63
C ALA A 418 16.64 9.69 6.21
N THR A 419 16.89 8.81 5.24
CA THR A 419 18.24 8.65 4.67
C THR A 419 18.70 10.02 4.12
N GLY A 420 19.88 10.47 4.54
CA GLY A 420 20.28 11.87 4.52
C GLY A 420 20.16 12.59 3.17
N ASP A 421 19.90 13.90 3.25
CA ASP A 421 20.09 14.92 2.21
C ASP A 421 19.32 14.77 0.88
N ARG A 422 18.60 13.66 0.64
CA ARG A 422 17.88 13.44 -0.64
C ARG A 422 16.59 12.61 -0.58
N CYS A 423 16.09 12.27 0.60
CA CYS A 423 14.89 11.46 0.75
C CYS A 423 13.61 12.30 0.98
N LEU A 424 12.95 12.73 -0.11
CA LEU A 424 11.64 13.39 -0.07
C LEU A 424 10.50 12.50 0.49
N THR A 425 10.77 11.25 0.85
CA THR A 425 9.79 10.26 1.34
C THR A 425 9.93 10.00 2.84
N ALA A 426 10.81 10.72 3.54
CA ALA A 426 11.07 10.57 4.96
C ALA A 426 9.79 10.69 5.81
N GLY A 427 9.65 9.84 6.83
CA GLY A 427 8.50 9.86 7.74
C GLY A 427 7.18 9.33 7.15
N MET A 428 7.13 8.99 5.85
CA MET A 428 5.94 8.36 5.27
C MET A 428 5.87 6.87 5.61
N THR A 429 4.64 6.36 5.80
CA THR A 429 4.40 4.93 5.98
C THR A 429 4.50 4.17 4.67
N CYS A 430 5.13 3.00 4.74
CA CYS A 430 5.25 2.01 3.68
C CYS A 430 4.46 0.74 4.09
N GLN A 431 3.89 0.05 3.11
CA GLN A 431 3.28 -1.27 3.32
C GLN A 431 3.68 -2.20 2.17
N ALA A 432 4.49 -3.21 2.48
CA ALA A 432 4.79 -4.33 1.60
C ALA A 432 3.85 -5.50 1.92
N ARG A 433 3.52 -6.31 0.90
CA ARG A 433 2.61 -7.44 1.04
C ARG A 433 3.08 -8.62 0.19
N THR A 434 2.83 -9.83 0.65
CA THR A 434 2.92 -11.06 -0.13
C THR A 434 1.83 -12.04 0.30
N SER A 435 1.70 -13.16 -0.40
CA SER A 435 0.83 -14.27 -0.01
C SER A 435 1.51 -15.62 -0.18
N TYR A 436 1.02 -16.62 0.54
CA TYR A 436 1.40 -18.02 0.44
C TYR A 436 0.15 -18.89 0.32
N THR A 437 0.03 -19.63 -0.78
CA THR A 437 -1.02 -20.64 -1.01
C THR A 437 -0.59 -22.01 -0.45
N GLU A 438 -1.52 -22.96 -0.39
CA GLU A 438 -1.30 -24.35 0.06
C GLU A 438 -0.06 -25.02 -0.61
N ASP A 439 0.10 -24.86 -1.92
CA ASP A 439 1.23 -25.35 -2.73
C ASP A 439 2.60 -24.70 -2.40
N GLU A 440 2.63 -23.62 -1.60
CA GLU A 440 3.80 -22.79 -1.33
C GLU A 440 4.31 -22.90 0.12
N ILE A 441 3.84 -23.93 0.85
CA ILE A 441 4.17 -24.20 2.26
C ILE A 441 4.84 -25.58 2.36
N LEU A 442 6.13 -25.60 2.68
CA LEU A 442 6.95 -26.81 2.70
C LEU A 442 6.98 -27.43 4.11
N TRP A 443 6.32 -28.58 4.31
CA TRP A 443 6.38 -29.32 5.57
C TRP A 443 7.69 -30.11 5.70
N GLY A 444 8.35 -30.03 6.85
CA GLY A 444 9.62 -30.70 7.11
C GLY A 444 10.85 -29.91 6.66
N TYR A 445 10.74 -28.59 6.46
CA TYR A 445 11.86 -27.76 5.96
C TYR A 445 12.30 -26.68 6.95
N ARG A 446 13.55 -26.23 6.82
CA ARG A 446 14.11 -25.04 7.46
C ARG A 446 14.85 -24.18 6.42
N PHE A 447 14.92 -22.88 6.65
CA PHE A 447 15.73 -21.97 5.83
C PHE A 447 17.23 -22.16 6.11
N GLU A 448 18.05 -22.13 5.07
CA GLU A 448 19.51 -22.14 5.19
C GLU A 448 20.02 -20.83 5.83
N PRO A 449 21.04 -20.85 6.71
CA PRO A 449 21.67 -19.62 7.22
C PRO A 449 22.27 -18.75 6.10
N CYS A 450 21.74 -17.54 5.93
CA CYS A 450 22.14 -16.59 4.89
C CYS A 450 23.06 -15.47 5.41
N MET A 451 23.77 -15.70 6.52
CA MET A 451 24.70 -14.75 7.13
C MET A 451 26.07 -15.41 7.36
N SER A 452 27.14 -14.67 7.07
CA SER A 452 28.53 -15.00 7.41
C SER A 452 29.19 -13.84 8.16
N LEU A 453 30.28 -14.12 8.87
CA LEU A 453 31.14 -13.10 9.49
C LEU A 453 32.40 -12.98 8.65
N GLU A 454 32.54 -11.91 7.87
CA GLU A 454 33.71 -11.65 7.03
C GLU A 454 34.44 -10.39 7.50
N LYS A 455 35.75 -10.50 7.75
CA LYS A 455 36.66 -9.37 8.05
C LYS A 455 36.20 -8.46 9.21
N GLY A 456 35.41 -8.99 10.14
CA GLY A 456 34.86 -8.27 11.29
C GLY A 456 33.48 -7.63 11.08
N ALA A 457 32.85 -7.83 9.92
CA ALA A 457 31.49 -7.37 9.63
C ALA A 457 30.55 -8.56 9.33
N PHE A 458 29.28 -8.42 9.67
CA PHE A 458 28.24 -9.37 9.24
C PHE A 458 27.90 -9.13 7.77
N GLN A 459 28.03 -10.18 6.96
CA GLN A 459 27.71 -10.16 5.53
C GLN A 459 26.48 -11.01 5.28
N VAL A 460 25.50 -10.45 4.56
CA VAL A 460 24.26 -11.12 4.17
C VAL A 460 24.41 -11.66 2.75
N ASP A 461 24.27 -12.97 2.60
CA ASP A 461 24.28 -13.65 1.32
C ASP A 461 22.86 -13.88 0.80
N TYR A 462 22.40 -12.97 -0.04
CA TYR A 462 21.07 -13.02 -0.62
C TYR A 462 20.85 -14.19 -1.60
N SER A 463 21.90 -14.89 -2.06
CA SER A 463 21.71 -16.11 -2.88
C SER A 463 21.08 -17.24 -2.06
N ARG A 464 21.37 -17.28 -0.75
CA ARG A 464 20.80 -18.23 0.23
C ARG A 464 19.59 -17.70 0.98
N PHE A 465 19.07 -16.53 0.62
CA PHE A 465 17.85 -15.97 1.21
C PHE A 465 16.63 -16.90 1.00
N GLU A 466 16.52 -17.51 -0.18
CA GLU A 466 15.39 -18.39 -0.54
C GLU A 466 15.64 -19.88 -0.24
N MET A 467 16.89 -20.27 0.07
CA MET A 467 17.27 -21.67 0.17
C MET A 467 16.71 -22.35 1.43
N THR A 468 16.24 -23.57 1.25
CA THR A 468 15.63 -24.40 2.31
C THR A 468 16.13 -25.83 2.24
N PHE A 469 16.44 -26.40 3.39
CA PHE A 469 16.86 -27.80 3.53
C PHE A 469 15.84 -28.61 4.33
N GLU A 470 15.78 -29.91 4.07
CA GLU A 470 14.86 -30.83 4.71
C GLU A 470 15.36 -31.26 6.10
N VAL A 471 14.44 -31.42 7.05
CA VAL A 471 14.71 -31.71 8.46
C VAL A 471 13.64 -32.65 8.99
N GLN A 472 14.06 -33.77 9.59
CA GLN A 472 13.17 -34.74 10.21
C GLN A 472 12.17 -34.07 11.14
N THR A 473 10.91 -34.03 10.70
CA THR A 473 9.77 -33.41 11.37
C THR A 473 8.62 -34.40 11.26
N PRO A 474 7.89 -34.71 12.35
CA PRO A 474 6.74 -35.59 12.28
C PRO A 474 5.70 -35.11 11.25
N ALA A 475 5.04 -36.04 10.58
CA ALA A 475 3.93 -35.73 9.66
C ALA A 475 2.59 -35.45 10.38
N ALA A 476 2.51 -35.81 11.65
CA ALA A 476 1.37 -35.65 12.55
C ALA A 476 0.98 -34.18 12.77
N SER A 477 -0.28 -33.91 13.10
CA SER A 477 -0.75 -32.55 13.43
C SER A 477 -0.13 -32.00 14.72
N ALA A 478 -0.17 -30.67 14.91
CA ALA A 478 0.32 -30.06 16.15
C ALA A 478 -0.48 -30.53 17.38
N LYS A 479 -1.76 -30.86 17.19
CA LYS A 479 -2.61 -31.51 18.18
C LYS A 479 -2.15 -32.92 18.54
N GLU A 480 -1.98 -33.81 17.57
CA GLU A 480 -1.50 -35.17 17.79
C GLU A 480 -0.14 -35.17 18.53
N LEU A 481 0.76 -34.27 18.15
CA LEU A 481 2.07 -34.09 18.80
C LEU A 481 1.97 -33.57 20.24
N HIS A 482 0.91 -32.86 20.57
CA HIS A 482 0.64 -32.40 21.93
C HIS A 482 0.00 -33.50 22.77
N GLU A 483 -0.99 -34.21 22.24
CA GLU A 483 -1.67 -35.33 22.89
C GLU A 483 -0.70 -36.48 23.19
N LEU A 484 0.18 -36.83 22.24
CA LEU A 484 1.28 -37.79 22.45
C LEU A 484 2.24 -37.35 23.58
N ARG A 485 2.56 -36.04 23.67
CA ARG A 485 3.41 -35.52 24.75
C ARG A 485 2.71 -35.56 26.11
N GLU A 486 1.42 -35.25 26.18
CA GLU A 486 0.64 -35.36 27.43
C GLU A 486 0.61 -36.82 27.91
N LEU A 487 0.50 -37.81 27.00
CA LEU A 487 0.62 -39.24 27.32
C LEU A 487 2.05 -39.63 27.78
N GLU A 488 3.11 -39.23 27.06
CA GLU A 488 4.50 -39.48 27.46
C GLU A 488 4.83 -38.91 28.86
N GLN A 489 4.29 -37.72 29.19
CA GLN A 489 4.46 -37.14 30.52
C GLN A 489 3.69 -37.93 31.58
N GLN A 490 2.45 -38.36 31.30
CA GLN A 490 1.65 -39.16 32.21
C GLN A 490 2.31 -40.53 32.50
N GLU A 491 2.83 -41.23 31.48
CA GLU A 491 3.58 -42.47 31.67
C GLU A 491 4.84 -42.27 32.52
N ARG A 492 5.62 -41.21 32.27
CA ARG A 492 6.80 -40.88 33.09
C ARG A 492 6.43 -40.58 34.54
N SER A 493 5.34 -39.87 34.80
CA SER A 493 4.85 -39.62 36.16
C SER A 493 4.40 -40.90 36.87
N VAL A 494 3.68 -41.79 36.16
CA VAL A 494 3.29 -43.12 36.72
C VAL A 494 4.51 -43.98 37.01
N LEU A 495 5.50 -44.01 36.12
CA LEU A 495 6.75 -44.74 36.35
C LEU A 495 7.56 -44.16 37.52
N SER A 496 7.63 -42.84 37.67
CA SER A 496 8.29 -42.21 38.83
C SER A 496 7.65 -42.67 40.15
N LEU A 497 6.32 -42.59 40.25
CA LEU A 497 5.56 -43.06 41.42
C LEU A 497 5.76 -44.56 41.69
N TYR A 498 6.00 -45.37 40.66
CA TYR A 498 6.30 -46.78 40.80
C TYR A 498 7.72 -47.03 41.36
N TRP A 499 8.71 -46.24 40.95
CA TRP A 499 10.08 -46.33 41.47
C TRP A 499 10.22 -45.81 42.90
N ASP A 500 9.51 -44.74 43.27
CA ASP A 500 9.45 -44.23 44.65
C ASP A 500 8.81 -45.23 45.64
N HIS A 501 8.13 -46.27 45.14
CA HIS A 501 7.54 -47.35 45.94
C HIS A 501 8.40 -48.62 46.04
N PHE A 502 9.61 -48.67 45.46
CA PHE A 502 10.54 -49.77 45.76
C PHE A 502 11.11 -49.63 47.18
N PRO A 503 10.93 -50.63 48.07
CA PRO A 503 11.55 -50.60 49.38
C PRO A 503 13.08 -50.68 49.24
N GLN A 504 13.80 -49.79 49.92
CA GLN A 504 15.26 -49.89 50.02
C GLN A 504 15.63 -51.27 50.62
N PRO A 505 16.60 -51.99 50.03
CA PRO A 505 17.08 -53.24 50.64
C PRO A 505 17.70 -52.91 52.01
N CYS A 506 17.21 -53.55 53.07
CA CYS A 506 17.72 -53.34 54.41
C CYS A 506 19.21 -53.70 54.46
N ALA A 507 20.05 -52.75 54.84
CA ALA A 507 21.45 -53.02 55.15
C ALA A 507 21.54 -53.93 56.39
N VAL A 508 22.50 -54.85 56.36
CA VAL A 508 22.81 -55.85 57.41
C VAL A 508 24.19 -55.54 57.97
#